data_AF-A0A1G2Z7C9-F1
#
_entry.id   AF-A0A1G2Z7C9-F1
#
_cell.length_a   1.000
_cell.length_b   1.000
_cell.length_c   1.000
_cell.angle_alpha   90.00
_cell.angle_beta   90.00
_cell.angle_gamma   90.00
#
_symmetry.space_group_name_H-M   'P 1'
#
loop_
_entity.id
_entity.type
_entity.pdbx_description
1 polymer ?
#
loop_
_entity_poly.entity_id
_entity_poly.type
_entity_poly.pdbx_seq_one_letter_code
_entity_poly.pdbx_strand_id
1 'polypeptide(L)'
;MLRSVRLYNFIECEAVMAQIEAEARRHSAFEANDMKCRELLLEYWLKNPQDIPPADVNTLRELRMHFAGTSTAPPNAGQNLKRINTLLQLDWMLGDPDQLERDFSAYLSLLRANHLDRMVLFGGQNAIETTAQWGQLDAADRLLGLWLSSAVSQNDIAPILEFAAARRAKGRFWTVARLMEVILKDPRVSGGERFMAQTLHCVTLARLHEMIRDPNHGGRTELDVAQTRWALAHGATENLLAETEASMKAARQAYAAVERHTRQHQTLKRELDMIEQNLPENKSAHDDAETADDN
;
A
#
# COMPACT_ATOMS: atom_id res chain seq x y z
N MET A 1 -28.24 13.33 16.35
CA MET A 1 -27.12 13.71 15.48
C MET A 1 -26.98 12.61 14.42
N LEU A 2 -27.45 12.84 13.19
CA LEU A 2 -27.37 11.87 12.09
C LEU A 2 -25.93 11.76 11.60
N ARG A 3 -25.26 10.64 11.85
CA ARG A 3 -24.00 10.30 11.18
C ARG A 3 -24.35 9.51 9.92
N SER A 4 -24.49 10.21 8.79
CA SER A 4 -24.55 9.57 7.47
C SER A 4 -23.18 8.94 7.20
N VAL A 5 -23.09 7.62 7.29
CA VAL A 5 -21.98 6.86 6.72
C VAL A 5 -22.35 6.59 5.27
N ARG A 6 -21.84 7.38 4.33
CA ARG A 6 -21.87 6.99 2.91
C ARG A 6 -20.90 5.82 2.74
N LEU A 7 -21.43 4.60 2.84
CA LEU A 7 -20.77 3.41 2.36
C LEU A 7 -20.85 3.45 0.83
N TYR A 8 -19.90 4.14 0.21
CA TYR A 8 -19.77 4.15 -1.25
C TYR A 8 -19.58 2.71 -1.74
N ASN A 9 -20.45 2.25 -2.66
CA ASN A 9 -20.47 0.96 -3.37
C ASN A 9 -21.45 -0.13 -2.90
N PHE A 10 -22.41 0.15 -2.01
CA PHE A 10 -23.56 -0.74 -1.88
C PHE A 10 -24.77 -0.16 -2.61
N ILE A 11 -25.53 -1.05 -3.28
CA ILE A 11 -26.86 -0.83 -3.83
C ILE A 11 -27.64 0.06 -2.87
N GLU A 12 -28.32 1.10 -3.36
CA GLU A 12 -29.20 1.94 -2.55
C GLU A 12 -30.20 1.02 -1.84
N CYS A 13 -29.94 0.79 -0.56
CA CYS A 13 -30.72 -0.12 0.27
C CYS A 13 -31.66 0.75 1.07
N GLU A 14 -32.95 0.67 0.77
CA GLU A 14 -33.99 1.19 1.65
C GLU A 14 -34.04 0.31 2.91
N ALA A 15 -33.14 0.61 3.85
CA ALA A 15 -33.12 -0.01 5.15
C ALA A 15 -33.62 0.99 6.20
N VAL A 16 -34.56 0.56 7.02
CA VAL A 16 -34.99 1.33 8.20
C VAL A 16 -33.83 1.35 9.20
N MET A 17 -33.65 2.43 9.97
CA MET A 17 -32.58 2.54 10.97
C MET A 17 -32.47 1.31 11.88
N ALA A 18 -33.60 0.73 12.28
CA ALA A 18 -33.64 -0.47 13.10
C ALA A 18 -33.01 -1.71 12.41
N GLN A 19 -33.14 -1.84 11.09
CA GLN A 19 -32.50 -2.91 10.32
C GLN A 19 -30.99 -2.69 10.22
N ILE A 20 -30.56 -1.44 10.01
CA ILE A 20 -29.13 -1.08 10.00
C ILE A 20 -28.51 -1.39 11.37
N GLU A 21 -29.18 -1.02 12.46
CA GLU A 21 -28.70 -1.32 13.81
C GLU A 21 -28.70 -2.83 14.11
N ALA A 22 -29.73 -3.56 13.69
CA ALA A 22 -29.80 -5.01 13.88
C ALA A 22 -28.67 -5.73 13.12
N GLU A 23 -28.43 -5.37 11.86
CA GLU A 23 -27.32 -5.92 11.08
C GLU A 23 -25.97 -5.47 11.63
N ALA A 24 -25.81 -4.21 12.04
CA ALA A 24 -24.59 -3.74 12.68
C ALA A 24 -24.30 -4.52 13.97
N ARG A 25 -25.31 -4.76 14.82
CA ARG A 25 -25.17 -5.60 16.02
C ARG A 25 -24.78 -7.02 15.67
N ARG A 26 -25.48 -7.63 14.70
CA ARG A 26 -25.20 -8.99 14.21
C ARG A 26 -23.78 -9.14 13.68
N HIS A 27 -23.29 -8.13 12.95
CA HIS A 27 -21.95 -8.11 12.37
C HIS A 27 -20.86 -7.66 13.37
N SER A 28 -21.23 -6.95 14.43
CA SER A 28 -20.30 -6.51 15.49
C SER A 28 -20.03 -7.57 16.56
N ALA A 29 -20.85 -8.62 16.63
CA ALA A 29 -20.64 -9.70 17.59
C ALA A 29 -19.36 -10.47 17.24
N PHE A 30 -18.44 -10.52 18.20
CA PHE A 30 -17.26 -11.37 18.13
C PHE A 30 -17.59 -12.68 18.83
N GLU A 31 -17.43 -13.79 18.12
CA GLU A 31 -17.52 -15.12 18.70
C GLU A 31 -16.30 -15.40 19.57
N ALA A 32 -16.35 -16.46 20.40
CA ALA A 32 -15.24 -16.80 21.29
C ALA A 32 -13.91 -16.97 20.53
N ASN A 33 -13.95 -17.58 19.34
CA ASN A 33 -12.77 -17.75 18.50
C ASN A 33 -12.28 -16.45 17.88
N ASP A 34 -13.18 -15.52 17.52
CA ASP A 34 -12.77 -14.19 17.06
C ASP A 34 -12.04 -13.42 18.18
N MET A 35 -12.59 -13.47 19.40
CA MET A 35 -11.99 -12.83 20.57
C MET A 35 -10.62 -13.42 20.86
N LYS A 36 -10.49 -14.76 20.83
CA LYS A 36 -9.22 -15.42 21.07
C LYS A 36 -8.17 -15.08 20.01
N CYS A 37 -8.56 -15.05 18.73
CA CYS A 37 -7.68 -14.60 17.65
C CYS A 37 -7.20 -13.16 17.86
N ARG A 38 -8.09 -12.26 18.30
CA ARG A 38 -7.76 -10.86 18.57
C ARG A 38 -6.82 -10.71 19.76
N GLU A 39 -7.02 -11.47 20.83
CA GLU A 39 -6.12 -11.48 21.99
C GLU A 39 -4.70 -11.87 21.57
N LEU A 40 -4.56 -12.97 20.83
CA LEU A 40 -3.27 -13.42 20.30
C LEU A 40 -2.66 -12.38 19.34
N LEU A 41 -3.47 -11.78 18.46
CA LEU A 41 -2.98 -10.73 17.56
C LEU A 41 -2.42 -9.53 18.32
N LEU A 42 -3.07 -9.09 19.39
CA LEU A 42 -2.59 -7.98 20.22
C LEU A 42 -1.33 -8.36 21.00
N GLU A 43 -1.26 -9.59 21.49
CA GLU A 43 -0.11 -10.12 22.22
C GLU A 43 1.12 -10.31 21.34
N TYR A 44 0.92 -10.71 20.08
CA TYR A 44 1.98 -11.08 19.15
C TYR A 44 2.19 -10.08 18.00
N TRP A 45 1.51 -8.93 18.02
CA TRP A 45 1.59 -7.94 16.94
C TRP A 45 3.04 -7.57 16.60
N LEU A 46 3.44 -7.82 15.35
CA LEU A 46 4.78 -7.56 14.80
C LEU A 46 5.93 -8.29 15.50
N LYS A 47 5.65 -9.32 16.31
CA LYS A 47 6.69 -10.21 16.84
C LYS A 47 7.16 -11.18 15.75
N ASN A 48 8.40 -11.63 15.83
CA ASN A 48 8.86 -12.69 14.93
C ASN A 48 8.04 -13.96 15.22
N PRO A 49 7.50 -14.66 14.21
CA PRO A 49 6.80 -15.95 14.42
C PRO A 49 7.60 -16.96 15.26
N GLN A 50 8.94 -16.91 15.22
CA GLN A 50 9.82 -17.75 16.02
C GLN A 50 9.79 -17.44 17.52
N ASP A 51 9.33 -16.24 17.91
CA ASP A 51 9.23 -15.80 19.31
C ASP A 51 7.89 -16.19 19.96
N ILE A 52 6.96 -16.80 19.21
CA ILE A 52 5.64 -17.20 19.71
C ILE A 52 5.78 -18.54 20.46
N PRO A 53 5.30 -18.64 21.72
CA PRO A 53 5.32 -19.89 22.48
C PRO A 53 4.63 -21.04 21.74
N PRO A 54 5.16 -22.28 21.80
CA PRO A 54 4.58 -23.43 21.10
C PRO A 54 3.10 -23.70 21.40
N ALA A 55 2.64 -23.41 22.63
CA ALA A 55 1.25 -23.56 23.03
C ALA A 55 0.32 -22.60 22.24
N ASP A 56 0.75 -21.36 22.05
CA ASP A 56 -0.01 -20.38 21.28
C ASP A 56 0.09 -20.63 19.79
N VAL A 57 1.22 -21.14 19.30
CA VAL A 57 1.33 -21.63 17.90
C VAL A 57 0.30 -22.73 17.62
N ASN A 58 0.10 -23.68 18.55
CA ASN A 58 -0.93 -24.70 18.39
C ASN A 58 -2.34 -24.09 18.39
N THR A 59 -2.61 -23.13 19.29
CA THR A 59 -3.87 -22.40 19.32
C THR A 59 -4.14 -21.64 18.01
N LEU A 60 -3.13 -20.97 17.45
CA LEU A 60 -3.22 -20.28 16.17
C LEU A 60 -3.55 -21.25 15.02
N ARG A 61 -2.94 -22.44 15.01
CA ARG A 61 -3.25 -23.48 14.02
C ARG A 61 -4.69 -24.00 14.15
N GLU A 62 -5.16 -24.23 15.37
CA GLU A 62 -6.54 -24.63 15.63
C GLU A 62 -7.55 -23.57 15.18
N LEU A 63 -7.28 -22.29 15.48
CA LEU A 63 -8.08 -21.16 14.99
C LEU A 63 -8.07 -21.10 13.46
N ARG A 64 -6.91 -21.27 12.82
CA ARG A 64 -6.82 -21.28 11.35
C ARG A 64 -7.66 -22.40 10.73
N MET A 65 -7.56 -23.61 11.28
CA MET A 65 -8.40 -24.75 10.84
C MET A 65 -9.89 -24.46 11.04
N HIS A 66 -10.26 -23.88 12.19
CA HIS A 66 -11.64 -23.49 12.46
C HIS A 66 -12.16 -22.50 11.42
N PHE A 67 -11.47 -21.37 11.22
CA PHE A 67 -11.92 -20.36 10.26
C PHE A 67 -11.90 -20.86 8.82
N ALA A 68 -10.96 -21.72 8.43
CA ALA A 68 -10.95 -22.35 7.11
C ALA A 68 -12.14 -23.32 6.92
N GLY A 69 -12.54 -24.03 7.98
CA GLY A 69 -13.61 -25.03 7.96
C GLY A 69 -15.04 -24.48 8.13
N THR A 70 -15.20 -23.28 8.69
CA THR A 70 -16.54 -22.70 8.92
C THR A 70 -17.21 -22.31 7.59
N SER A 71 -18.13 -23.17 7.14
CA SER A 71 -18.98 -22.98 5.96
C SER A 71 -20.43 -23.41 6.25
N THR A 72 -21.08 -22.79 7.24
CA THR A 72 -22.40 -23.24 7.74
C THR A 72 -23.61 -22.60 7.06
N ALA A 73 -23.42 -21.66 6.14
CA ALA A 73 -24.42 -21.08 5.23
C ALA A 73 -23.68 -20.41 4.06
N PRO A 74 -24.30 -20.10 2.90
CA PRO A 74 -23.64 -19.26 1.89
C PRO A 74 -23.33 -17.91 2.53
N PRO A 75 -22.06 -17.62 2.89
CA PRO A 75 -21.74 -16.44 3.67
C PRO A 75 -21.92 -15.23 2.75
N ASN A 76 -22.43 -14.14 3.28
CA ASN A 76 -22.43 -12.90 2.50
C ASN A 76 -20.98 -12.40 2.30
N ALA A 77 -20.78 -11.48 1.36
CA ALA A 77 -19.45 -10.96 1.03
C ALA A 77 -18.71 -10.40 2.26
N GLY A 78 -19.43 -9.74 3.18
CA GLY A 78 -18.86 -9.20 4.42
C GLY A 78 -18.35 -10.29 5.38
N GLN A 79 -19.10 -11.37 5.54
CA GLN A 79 -18.68 -12.53 6.36
C GLN A 79 -17.46 -13.23 5.74
N ASN A 80 -17.45 -13.40 4.42
CA ASN A 80 -16.29 -13.96 3.73
C ASN A 80 -15.07 -13.05 3.85
N LEU A 81 -15.23 -11.73 3.74
CA LEU A 81 -14.14 -10.78 3.92
C LEU A 81 -13.61 -10.79 5.36
N LYS A 82 -14.50 -10.83 6.37
CA LYS A 82 -14.09 -10.97 7.78
C LYS A 82 -13.24 -12.23 7.96
N ARG A 83 -13.73 -13.38 7.47
CA ARG A 83 -13.05 -14.67 7.56
C ARG A 83 -11.67 -14.64 6.90
N ILE A 84 -11.56 -14.14 5.67
CA ILE A 84 -10.27 -14.07 4.96
C ILE A 84 -9.32 -13.11 5.68
N ASN A 85 -9.79 -11.96 6.18
CA ASN A 85 -8.95 -11.05 6.96
C ASN A 85 -8.43 -11.72 8.24
N THR A 86 -9.25 -12.52 8.92
CA THR A 86 -8.81 -13.31 10.07
C THR A 86 -7.76 -14.36 9.68
N LEU A 87 -7.93 -15.04 8.54
CA LEU A 87 -6.93 -16.00 8.04
C LEU A 87 -5.58 -15.30 7.73
N LEU A 88 -5.60 -14.15 7.04
CA LEU A 88 -4.38 -13.35 6.80
C LEU A 88 -3.67 -12.97 8.11
N GLN A 89 -4.42 -12.58 9.15
CA GLN A 89 -3.86 -12.27 10.47
C GLN A 89 -3.21 -13.48 11.13
N LEU A 90 -3.84 -14.65 11.02
CA LEU A 90 -3.30 -15.90 11.53
C LEU A 90 -2.03 -16.31 10.79
N ASP A 91 -1.99 -16.17 9.45
CA ASP A 91 -0.83 -16.53 8.65
C ASP A 91 0.36 -15.58 8.88
N TRP A 92 0.12 -14.29 9.15
CA TRP A 92 1.17 -13.38 9.61
C TRP A 92 1.81 -13.87 10.92
N MET A 93 0.99 -14.20 11.92
CA MET A 93 1.48 -14.70 13.21
C MET A 93 2.19 -16.05 13.08
N LEU A 94 1.67 -16.94 12.22
CA LEU A 94 2.25 -18.27 11.99
C LEU A 94 3.51 -18.24 11.10
N GLY A 95 3.77 -17.13 10.40
CA GLY A 95 4.88 -17.04 9.46
C GLY A 95 4.76 -18.02 8.29
N ASP A 96 3.55 -18.21 7.76
CA ASP A 96 3.26 -19.12 6.64
C ASP A 96 3.04 -18.32 5.35
N PRO A 97 4.11 -17.98 4.61
CA PRO A 97 4.03 -17.01 3.53
C PRO A 97 3.34 -17.59 2.28
N ASP A 98 3.28 -18.92 2.15
CA ASP A 98 2.58 -19.59 1.05
C ASP A 98 1.06 -19.59 1.29
N GLN A 99 0.64 -19.84 2.53
CA GLN A 99 -0.79 -19.74 2.89
C GLN A 99 -1.26 -18.29 2.82
N LEU A 100 -0.46 -17.34 3.30
CA LEU A 100 -0.74 -15.92 3.21
C LEU A 100 -1.02 -15.47 1.77
N GLU A 101 -0.22 -15.93 0.80
CA GLU A 101 -0.41 -15.62 -0.62
C GLU A 101 -1.71 -16.21 -1.19
N ARG A 102 -2.06 -17.45 -0.80
CA ARG A 102 -3.33 -18.08 -1.19
C ARG A 102 -4.52 -17.31 -0.65
N ASP A 103 -4.50 -16.95 0.63
CA ASP A 103 -5.60 -16.24 1.26
C ASP A 103 -5.69 -14.78 0.77
N PHE A 104 -4.57 -14.16 0.42
CA PHE A 104 -4.56 -12.84 -0.23
C PHE A 104 -5.13 -12.90 -1.66
N SER A 105 -4.82 -13.96 -2.42
CA SER A 105 -5.42 -14.19 -3.73
C SER A 105 -6.94 -14.39 -3.63
N ALA A 106 -7.40 -15.13 -2.61
CA ALA A 106 -8.82 -15.29 -2.30
C ALA A 106 -9.47 -13.96 -1.91
N TYR A 107 -8.78 -13.13 -1.13
CA TYR A 107 -9.22 -11.78 -0.75
C TYR A 107 -9.48 -10.91 -2.00
N LEU A 108 -8.49 -10.80 -2.90
CA LEU A 108 -8.62 -9.99 -4.12
C LEU A 108 -9.72 -10.53 -5.04
N SER A 109 -9.82 -11.86 -5.17
CA SER A 109 -10.87 -12.50 -5.97
C SER A 109 -12.26 -12.22 -5.42
N LEU A 110 -12.43 -12.23 -4.10
CA LEU A 110 -13.69 -11.92 -3.45
C LEU A 110 -14.09 -10.46 -3.66
N LEU A 111 -13.16 -9.51 -3.54
CA LEU A 111 -13.43 -8.09 -3.80
C LEU A 111 -13.90 -7.86 -5.24
N ARG A 112 -13.20 -8.48 -6.21
CA ARG A 112 -13.55 -8.39 -7.62
C ARG A 112 -14.93 -9.00 -7.91
N ALA A 113 -15.22 -10.18 -7.36
CA ALA A 113 -16.51 -10.85 -7.55
C ALA A 113 -17.70 -10.04 -7.00
N ASN A 114 -17.44 -9.05 -6.14
CA ASN A 114 -18.46 -8.17 -5.56
C ASN A 114 -18.33 -6.72 -6.04
N HIS A 115 -17.57 -6.45 -7.11
CA HIS A 115 -17.37 -5.11 -7.68
C HIS A 115 -16.86 -4.06 -6.68
N LEU A 116 -15.96 -4.50 -5.78
CA LEU A 116 -15.36 -3.65 -4.74
C LEU A 116 -13.99 -3.12 -5.19
N ASP A 117 -13.90 -2.54 -6.39
CA ASP A 117 -12.62 -2.21 -7.05
C ASP A 117 -11.76 -1.23 -6.27
N ARG A 118 -12.39 -0.24 -5.61
CA ARG A 118 -11.68 0.69 -4.71
C ARG A 118 -11.06 -0.02 -3.51
N MET A 119 -11.72 -1.06 -2.99
CA MET A 119 -11.17 -1.85 -1.88
C MET A 119 -9.98 -2.68 -2.32
N VAL A 120 -9.87 -3.05 -3.60
CA VAL A 120 -8.65 -3.68 -4.13
C VAL A 120 -7.46 -2.73 -3.93
N LEU A 121 -7.59 -1.45 -4.27
CA LEU A 121 -6.53 -0.45 -4.07
C LEU A 121 -6.17 -0.29 -2.58
N PHE A 122 -7.16 0.03 -1.75
CA PHE A 122 -6.90 0.38 -0.34
C PHE A 122 -6.63 -0.82 0.56
N GLY A 123 -7.46 -1.85 0.49
CA GLY A 123 -7.36 -3.03 1.32
C GLY A 123 -6.17 -3.91 0.93
N GLY A 124 -5.92 -4.04 -0.39
CA GLY A 124 -4.76 -4.76 -0.91
C GLY A 124 -3.44 -4.15 -0.46
N GLN A 125 -3.28 -2.82 -0.61
CA GLN A 125 -2.09 -2.11 -0.13
C GLN A 125 -1.87 -2.32 1.38
N ASN A 126 -2.94 -2.24 2.19
CA ASN A 126 -2.82 -2.40 3.63
C ASN A 126 -2.32 -3.80 4.04
N ALA A 127 -2.80 -4.87 3.37
CA ALA A 127 -2.32 -6.23 3.65
C ALA A 127 -0.83 -6.39 3.28
N ILE A 128 -0.40 -5.82 2.16
CA ILE A 128 1.00 -5.84 1.71
C ILE A 128 1.90 -5.11 2.71
N GLU A 129 1.52 -3.89 3.09
CA GLU A 129 2.30 -3.07 4.02
C GLU A 129 2.35 -3.69 5.41
N THR A 130 1.26 -4.30 5.86
CA THR A 130 1.25 -5.08 7.11
C THR A 130 2.24 -6.24 7.00
N THR A 131 2.22 -6.99 5.90
CA THR A 131 3.16 -8.11 5.66
C THR A 131 4.62 -7.64 5.72
N ALA A 132 4.94 -6.49 5.13
CA ALA A 132 6.26 -5.89 5.20
C ALA A 132 6.63 -5.43 6.63
N GLN A 133 5.68 -4.89 7.41
CA GLN A 133 5.89 -4.52 8.81
C GLN A 133 6.20 -5.75 9.69
N TRP A 134 5.60 -6.90 9.39
CA TRP A 134 5.95 -8.20 10.01
C TRP A 134 7.32 -8.73 9.61
N GLY A 135 8.09 -7.99 8.79
CA GLY A 135 9.42 -8.39 8.33
C GLY A 135 9.42 -9.48 7.25
N GLN A 136 8.25 -9.89 6.74
CA GLN A 136 8.11 -10.93 5.73
C GLN A 136 8.25 -10.34 4.32
N LEU A 137 9.42 -9.76 4.02
CA LEU A 137 9.64 -8.98 2.80
C LEU A 137 9.41 -9.79 1.51
N ASP A 138 9.89 -11.04 1.44
CA ASP A 138 9.67 -11.91 0.28
C ASP A 138 8.19 -12.21 0.05
N ALA A 139 7.40 -12.35 1.12
CA ALA A 139 5.96 -12.55 1.02
C ALA A 139 5.27 -11.26 0.57
N ALA A 140 5.66 -10.11 1.15
CA ALA A 140 5.15 -8.80 0.76
C ALA A 140 5.35 -8.53 -0.75
N ASP A 141 6.46 -8.99 -1.31
CA ASP A 141 6.76 -8.89 -2.74
C ASP A 141 5.83 -9.71 -3.63
N ARG A 142 5.56 -10.95 -3.25
CA ARG A 142 4.60 -11.81 -3.97
C ARG A 142 3.20 -11.21 -3.89
N LEU A 143 2.79 -10.73 -2.71
CA LEU A 143 1.51 -10.04 -2.55
C LEU A 143 1.44 -8.77 -3.40
N LEU A 144 2.53 -7.99 -3.45
CA LEU A 144 2.62 -6.79 -4.28
C LEU A 144 2.39 -7.11 -5.76
N GLY A 145 3.01 -8.16 -6.30
CA GLY A 145 2.79 -8.59 -7.69
C GLY A 145 1.33 -8.93 -8.00
N LEU A 146 0.67 -9.68 -7.12
CA LEU A 146 -0.75 -10.03 -7.24
C LEU A 146 -1.66 -8.79 -7.19
N TRP A 147 -1.37 -7.88 -6.26
CA TRP A 147 -2.12 -6.65 -6.09
C TRP A 147 -1.93 -5.69 -7.26
N LEU A 148 -0.72 -5.47 -7.76
CA LEU A 148 -0.45 -4.60 -8.90
C LEU A 148 -1.24 -5.04 -10.14
N SER A 149 -1.23 -6.34 -10.42
CA SER A 149 -1.99 -6.95 -11.52
C SER A 149 -3.50 -6.74 -11.35
N SER A 150 -3.99 -6.89 -10.12
CA SER A 150 -5.42 -6.69 -9.80
C SER A 150 -5.82 -5.21 -9.83
N ALA A 151 -4.99 -4.32 -9.28
CA ALA A 151 -5.23 -2.88 -9.21
C ALA A 151 -5.40 -2.29 -10.62
N VAL A 152 -4.46 -2.60 -11.53
CA VAL A 152 -4.46 -2.07 -12.90
C VAL A 152 -5.53 -2.72 -13.79
N SER A 153 -5.88 -3.99 -13.57
CA SER A 153 -6.93 -4.65 -14.36
C SER A 153 -8.35 -4.27 -13.95
N GLN A 154 -8.56 -3.80 -12.71
CA GLN A 154 -9.89 -3.48 -12.17
C GLN A 154 -10.19 -1.98 -12.05
N ASN A 155 -9.21 -1.10 -12.26
CA ASN A 155 -9.41 0.34 -12.09
C ASN A 155 -8.88 1.11 -13.29
N ASP A 156 -9.58 2.18 -13.65
CA ASP A 156 -9.09 3.16 -14.60
C ASP A 156 -7.86 3.92 -14.05
N ILE A 157 -7.08 4.51 -14.96
CA ILE A 157 -5.84 5.23 -14.62
C ILE A 157 -6.12 6.42 -13.68
N ALA A 158 -7.17 7.19 -13.93
CA ALA A 158 -7.49 8.38 -13.12
C ALA A 158 -7.72 8.07 -11.62
N PRO A 159 -8.59 7.12 -11.24
CA PRO A 159 -8.70 6.64 -9.85
C PRO A 159 -7.39 6.13 -9.24
N ILE A 160 -6.56 5.44 -10.03
CA ILE A 160 -5.24 4.95 -9.58
C ILE A 160 -4.31 6.12 -9.24
N LEU A 161 -4.27 7.16 -10.08
CA LEU A 161 -3.46 8.36 -9.84
C LEU A 161 -3.97 9.15 -8.61
N GLU A 162 -5.29 9.26 -8.43
CA GLU A 162 -5.88 9.88 -7.24
C GLU A 162 -5.49 9.09 -5.98
N PHE A 163 -5.63 7.76 -6.02
CA PHE A 163 -5.19 6.87 -4.95
C PHE A 163 -3.70 7.06 -4.63
N ALA A 164 -2.83 7.02 -5.64
CA ALA A 164 -1.39 7.15 -5.47
C ALA A 164 -1.01 8.50 -4.84
N ALA A 165 -1.62 9.59 -5.29
CA ALA A 165 -1.42 10.91 -4.70
C ALA A 165 -1.83 10.96 -3.22
N ALA A 166 -3.00 10.39 -2.89
CA ALA A 166 -3.50 10.33 -1.51
C ALA A 166 -2.63 9.43 -0.61
N ARG A 167 -2.04 8.36 -1.16
CA ARG A 167 -1.20 7.43 -0.40
C ARG A 167 0.22 7.91 -0.19
N ARG A 168 0.80 8.58 -1.19
CA ARG A 168 2.03 9.35 -1.04
C ARG A 168 1.92 10.37 0.09
N ALA A 169 0.81 11.12 0.15
CA ALA A 169 0.57 12.09 1.23
C ALA A 169 0.50 11.45 2.63
N LYS A 170 0.29 10.12 2.71
CA LYS A 170 0.28 9.32 3.94
C LYS A 170 1.59 8.55 4.19
N GLY A 171 2.66 8.89 3.47
CA GLY A 171 3.97 8.24 3.62
C GLY A 171 4.05 6.82 3.04
N ARG A 172 3.11 6.41 2.18
CA ARG A 172 3.09 5.09 1.54
C ARG A 172 3.87 5.16 0.25
N PHE A 173 5.18 5.12 0.36
CA PHE A 173 6.08 5.40 -0.75
C PHE A 173 6.33 4.15 -1.61
N TRP A 174 6.84 3.06 -1.04
CA TRP A 174 7.30 1.92 -1.85
C TRP A 174 6.21 1.33 -2.75
N THR A 175 5.02 1.12 -2.19
CA THR A 175 3.86 0.60 -2.92
C THR A 175 3.38 1.56 -4.03
N VAL A 176 3.50 2.88 -3.81
CA VAL A 176 3.18 3.89 -4.83
C VAL A 176 4.20 3.90 -5.96
N ALA A 177 5.50 3.79 -5.67
CA ALA A 177 6.54 3.74 -6.71
C ALA A 177 6.28 2.56 -7.65
N ARG A 178 6.11 1.36 -7.07
CA ARG A 178 5.86 0.13 -7.83
C ARG A 178 4.56 0.16 -8.62
N LEU A 179 3.51 0.82 -8.10
CA LEU A 179 2.28 1.06 -8.85
C LEU A 179 2.50 1.96 -10.06
N MET A 180 3.27 3.04 -9.92
CA MET A 180 3.56 3.94 -11.04
C MET A 180 4.41 3.25 -12.11
N GLU A 181 5.36 2.40 -11.75
CA GLU A 181 6.13 1.61 -12.71
C GLU A 181 5.25 0.75 -13.62
N VAL A 182 4.21 0.12 -13.06
CA VAL A 182 3.27 -0.69 -13.84
C VAL A 182 2.39 0.20 -14.72
N ILE A 183 1.87 1.31 -14.19
CA ILE A 183 1.06 2.26 -14.97
C ILE A 183 1.85 2.83 -16.15
N LEU A 184 3.12 3.19 -15.95
CA LEU A 184 3.96 3.80 -16.99
C LEU A 184 4.26 2.87 -18.18
N LYS A 185 4.09 1.55 -17.99
CA LYS A 185 4.19 0.52 -19.04
C LYS A 185 2.92 0.41 -19.88
N ASP A 186 1.79 0.96 -19.44
CA ASP A 186 0.54 0.92 -20.19
C ASP A 186 0.58 1.94 -21.36
N PRO A 187 0.43 1.50 -22.61
CA PRO A 187 0.46 2.40 -23.78
C PRO A 187 -0.75 3.34 -23.85
N ARG A 188 -1.82 3.07 -23.10
CA ARG A 188 -3.06 3.86 -23.10
C ARG A 188 -2.97 5.11 -22.23
N VAL A 189 -1.94 5.25 -21.40
CA VAL A 189 -1.73 6.41 -20.53
C VAL A 189 -1.54 7.67 -21.36
N SER A 190 -2.44 8.64 -21.18
CA SER A 190 -2.37 9.94 -21.88
C SER A 190 -1.14 10.75 -21.47
N GLY A 191 -0.78 11.78 -22.25
CA GLY A 191 0.39 12.63 -21.95
C GLY A 191 0.33 13.28 -20.56
N GLY A 192 -0.84 13.79 -20.17
CA GLY A 192 -1.06 14.37 -18.83
C GLY A 192 -0.94 13.35 -17.70
N GLU A 193 -1.55 12.18 -17.87
CA GLU A 193 -1.46 11.08 -16.90
C GLU A 193 -0.04 10.52 -16.79
N ARG A 194 0.69 10.45 -17.91
CA ARG A 194 2.09 10.02 -17.94
C ARG A 194 2.98 10.98 -17.17
N PHE A 195 2.77 12.29 -17.33
CA PHE A 195 3.44 13.28 -16.50
C PHE A 195 3.14 13.07 -15.01
N MET A 196 1.86 12.92 -14.65
CA MET A 196 1.47 12.69 -13.25
C MET A 196 2.11 11.42 -12.67
N ALA A 197 2.07 10.31 -13.40
CA ALA A 197 2.65 9.04 -12.97
C ALA A 197 4.17 9.13 -12.81
N GLN A 198 4.88 9.74 -13.77
CA GLN A 198 6.33 9.96 -13.66
C GLN A 198 6.69 10.84 -12.47
N THR A 199 5.95 11.94 -12.23
CA THR A 199 6.22 12.79 -11.08
C THR A 199 5.94 12.08 -9.76
N LEU A 200 4.82 11.35 -9.65
CA LEU A 200 4.52 10.57 -8.44
C LEU A 200 5.57 9.50 -8.19
N HIS A 201 6.09 8.85 -9.24
CA HIS A 201 7.18 7.88 -9.14
C HIS A 201 8.47 8.55 -8.62
N CYS A 202 8.94 9.61 -9.29
CA CYS A 202 10.13 10.36 -8.92
C CYS A 202 10.07 10.89 -7.49
N VAL A 203 8.97 11.54 -7.11
CA VAL A 203 8.81 12.12 -5.76
C VAL A 203 8.88 11.03 -4.69
N THR A 204 8.23 9.91 -4.95
CA THR A 204 8.19 8.78 -4.04
C THR A 204 9.57 8.14 -3.86
N LEU A 205 10.32 7.93 -4.95
CA LEU A 205 11.69 7.41 -4.89
C LEU A 205 12.64 8.37 -4.17
N ALA A 206 12.53 9.68 -4.45
CA ALA A 206 13.33 10.69 -3.77
C ALA A 206 13.09 10.68 -2.25
N ARG A 207 11.84 10.51 -1.81
CA ARG A 207 11.50 10.38 -0.38
C ARG A 207 12.05 9.11 0.24
N LEU A 208 11.97 7.97 -0.44
CA LEU A 208 12.60 6.73 0.04
C LEU A 208 14.11 6.87 0.17
N HIS A 209 14.77 7.49 -0.81
CA HIS A 209 16.21 7.74 -0.77
C HIS A 209 16.58 8.68 0.38
N GLU A 210 15.82 9.76 0.60
CA GLU A 210 16.00 10.66 1.75
C GLU A 210 15.87 9.91 3.07
N MET A 211 14.84 9.07 3.20
CA MET A 211 14.68 8.18 4.35
C MET A 211 15.93 7.31 4.51
N ILE A 212 16.35 6.56 3.49
CA ILE A 212 17.53 5.67 3.60
C ILE A 212 18.78 6.44 4.05
N ARG A 213 19.02 7.64 3.52
CA ARG A 213 20.19 8.46 3.81
C ARG A 213 20.20 9.04 5.23
N ASP A 214 19.05 9.46 5.75
CA ASP A 214 18.92 9.98 7.10
C ASP A 214 17.93 9.15 7.94
N PRO A 215 18.38 8.03 8.52
CA PRO A 215 17.55 7.19 9.38
C PRO A 215 17.01 7.89 10.62
N ASN A 216 17.62 9.00 11.04
CA ASN A 216 17.24 9.73 12.24
C ASN A 216 16.36 10.96 11.94
N HIS A 217 16.05 11.22 10.66
CA HIS A 217 15.23 12.37 10.26
C HIS A 217 13.76 12.18 10.64
N GLY A 218 13.31 12.92 11.66
CA GLY A 218 11.93 12.86 12.12
C GLY A 218 11.59 11.52 12.78
N GLY A 219 10.57 11.51 13.66
CA GLY A 219 10.13 10.29 14.32
C GLY A 219 9.65 9.24 13.31
N ARG A 220 10.47 8.23 13.02
CA ARG A 220 10.13 7.16 12.10
C ARG A 220 9.02 6.29 12.65
N THR A 221 8.02 6.04 11.81
CA THR A 221 7.03 4.99 12.08
C THR A 221 7.61 3.62 11.76
N GLU A 222 7.02 2.56 12.31
CA GLU A 222 7.38 1.17 11.97
C GLU A 222 7.26 0.90 10.46
N LEU A 223 6.29 1.53 9.83
CA LEU A 223 6.10 1.44 8.39
C LEU A 223 7.26 2.09 7.62
N ASP A 224 7.77 3.24 8.08
CA ASP A 224 8.90 3.91 7.43
C ASP A 224 10.14 3.01 7.43
N VAL A 225 10.38 2.33 8.56
CA VAL A 225 11.45 1.34 8.69
C VAL A 225 11.20 0.16 7.75
N ALA A 226 9.98 -0.38 7.72
CA ALA A 226 9.62 -1.51 6.86
C ALA A 226 9.80 -1.18 5.37
N GLN A 227 9.32 -0.03 4.91
CA GLN A 227 9.45 0.39 3.51
C GLN A 227 10.90 0.64 3.11
N THR A 228 11.71 1.24 3.99
CA THR A 228 13.15 1.45 3.77
C THR A 228 13.86 0.11 3.58
N ARG A 229 13.61 -0.85 4.48
CA ARG A 229 14.19 -2.21 4.39
C ARG A 229 13.72 -2.93 3.13
N TRP A 230 12.44 -2.80 2.81
CA TRP A 230 11.86 -3.42 1.63
C TRP A 230 12.46 -2.87 0.34
N ALA A 231 12.64 -1.55 0.24
CA ALA A 231 13.31 -0.93 -0.89
C ALA A 231 14.77 -1.39 -1.03
N LEU A 232 15.52 -1.48 0.09
CA LEU A 232 16.90 -1.96 0.10
C LEU A 232 17.04 -3.44 -0.23
N ALA A 233 16.01 -4.25 0.02
CA ALA A 233 16.00 -5.65 -0.40
C ALA A 233 15.99 -5.82 -1.93
N HIS A 234 15.59 -4.78 -2.67
CA HIS A 234 15.50 -4.78 -4.14
C HIS A 234 16.72 -4.19 -4.85
N GLY A 235 17.61 -3.53 -4.11
CA GLY A 235 18.75 -2.87 -4.73
C GLY A 235 19.53 -2.00 -3.75
N ALA A 236 20.73 -1.64 -4.16
CA ALA A 236 21.57 -0.71 -3.43
C ALA A 236 20.98 0.72 -3.45
N THR A 237 21.36 1.56 -2.49
CA THR A 237 20.92 2.95 -2.38
C THR A 237 21.21 3.74 -3.67
N GLU A 238 22.34 3.45 -4.31
CA GLU A 238 22.77 4.05 -5.58
C GLU A 238 21.79 3.76 -6.71
N ASN A 239 21.18 2.56 -6.74
CA ASN A 239 20.17 2.21 -7.75
C ASN A 239 18.92 3.06 -7.57
N LEU A 240 18.48 3.31 -6.32
CA LEU A 240 17.33 4.16 -6.04
C LEU A 240 17.58 5.62 -6.46
N LEU A 241 18.80 6.12 -6.26
CA LEU A 241 19.17 7.47 -6.72
C LEU A 241 19.14 7.56 -8.25
N ALA A 242 19.79 6.61 -8.94
CA ALA A 242 19.80 6.55 -10.40
C ALA A 242 18.37 6.42 -10.99
N GLU A 243 17.51 5.61 -10.37
CA GLU A 243 16.09 5.50 -10.74
C GLU A 243 15.34 6.81 -10.51
N THR A 244 15.64 7.52 -9.42
CA THR A 244 15.05 8.84 -9.12
C THR A 244 15.40 9.86 -10.20
N GLU A 245 16.67 9.94 -10.59
CA GLU A 245 17.16 10.86 -11.63
C GLU A 245 16.58 10.52 -13.01
N ALA A 246 16.55 9.24 -13.36
CA ALA A 246 15.93 8.77 -14.60
C ALA A 246 14.44 9.14 -14.65
N SER A 247 13.72 8.92 -13.54
CA SER A 247 12.30 9.29 -13.43
C SER A 247 12.09 10.80 -13.45
N MET A 248 12.99 11.59 -12.88
CA MET A 248 12.95 13.05 -12.93
C MET A 248 13.08 13.57 -14.36
N LYS A 249 14.06 13.05 -15.12
CA LYS A 249 14.25 13.37 -16.53
C LYS A 249 13.01 13.01 -17.35
N ALA A 250 12.46 11.82 -17.13
CA ALA A 250 11.25 11.36 -17.81
C ALA A 250 10.02 12.23 -17.46
N ALA A 251 9.88 12.64 -16.19
CA ALA A 251 8.81 13.54 -15.75
C ALA A 251 8.89 14.90 -16.46
N ARG A 252 10.08 15.49 -16.62
CA ARG A 252 10.23 16.76 -17.37
C ARG A 252 9.85 16.63 -18.84
N GLN A 253 10.31 15.57 -19.49
CA GLN A 253 9.96 15.30 -20.87
C GLN A 253 8.45 15.13 -21.03
N ALA A 254 7.80 14.39 -20.12
CA ALA A 254 6.36 14.23 -20.11
C ALA A 254 5.64 15.57 -19.88
N TYR A 255 6.11 16.43 -18.96
CA TYR A 255 5.54 17.76 -18.71
C TYR A 255 5.56 18.66 -19.94
N ALA A 256 6.68 18.66 -20.67
CA ALA A 256 6.84 19.45 -21.89
C ALA A 256 5.88 18.99 -23.01
N ALA A 257 5.50 17.72 -23.01
CA ALA A 257 4.55 17.15 -23.97
C ALA A 257 3.07 17.36 -23.58
N VAL A 258 2.77 17.95 -22.41
CA VAL A 258 1.39 18.23 -22.00
C VAL A 258 0.85 19.45 -22.76
N GLU A 259 -0.20 19.26 -23.56
CA GLU A 259 -0.83 20.33 -24.36
C GLU A 259 -1.46 21.43 -23.50
N ARG A 260 -2.09 21.05 -22.38
CA ARG A 260 -2.76 21.98 -21.45
C ARG A 260 -2.41 21.65 -20.01
N HIS A 261 -1.68 22.56 -19.37
CA HIS A 261 -1.33 22.41 -17.95
C HIS A 261 -2.53 22.70 -17.05
N THR A 262 -2.91 21.71 -16.24
CA THR A 262 -3.91 21.87 -15.17
C THR A 262 -3.24 22.44 -13.92
N ARG A 263 -4.04 22.89 -12.94
CA ARG A 263 -3.52 23.29 -11.62
C ARG A 263 -2.74 22.16 -10.95
N GLN A 264 -3.23 20.93 -11.08
CA GLN A 264 -2.54 19.74 -10.56
C GLN A 264 -1.18 19.54 -11.23
N HIS A 265 -1.09 19.73 -12.55
CA HIS A 265 0.19 19.64 -13.25
C HIS A 265 1.21 20.66 -12.74
N GLN A 266 0.76 21.89 -12.50
CA GLN A 266 1.62 22.95 -11.98
C GLN A 266 2.09 22.66 -10.56
N THR A 267 1.23 22.14 -9.69
CA THR A 267 1.62 21.72 -8.34
C THR A 267 2.68 20.62 -8.37
N LEU A 268 2.45 19.57 -9.17
CA LEU A 268 3.40 18.47 -9.33
C LEU A 268 4.73 18.94 -9.93
N LYS A 269 4.70 19.88 -10.88
CA LYS A 269 5.93 20.48 -11.41
C LYS A 269 6.73 21.19 -10.33
N ARG A 270 6.08 22.01 -9.48
CA ARG A 270 6.78 22.70 -8.38
C ARG A 270 7.42 21.70 -7.42
N GLU A 271 6.73 20.60 -7.11
CA GLU A 271 7.31 19.53 -6.29
C GLU A 271 8.53 18.88 -6.95
N LEU A 272 8.47 18.62 -8.26
CA LEU A 272 9.60 18.09 -9.02
C LEU A 272 10.79 19.05 -9.00
N ASP A 273 10.55 20.35 -9.21
CA ASP A 273 11.58 21.39 -9.21
C ASP A 273 12.25 21.51 -7.81
N MET A 274 11.47 21.36 -6.72
CA MET A 274 12.03 21.32 -5.35
C MET A 274 12.91 20.10 -5.10
N ILE A 275 12.57 18.93 -5.64
CA ILE A 275 13.40 17.73 -5.46
C ILE A 275 14.73 17.91 -6.19
N GLU A 276 14.70 18.42 -7.42
CA GLU A 276 15.91 18.69 -8.20
C GLU A 276 16.92 19.56 -7.42
N GLN A 277 16.44 20.65 -6.81
CA GLN A 277 17.29 21.55 -6.03
C GLN A 277 17.93 20.86 -4.80
N ASN A 278 17.35 19.76 -4.32
CA ASN A 278 17.80 19.04 -3.15
C ASN A 278 18.62 17.77 -3.46
N LEU A 279 18.72 17.37 -4.74
CA LEU A 279 19.55 16.24 -5.13
C LEU A 279 21.05 16.55 -4.94
N PRO A 280 21.85 15.58 -4.46
CA PRO A 280 23.23 15.81 -4.05
C PRO A 280 24.15 16.31 -5.18
N GLU A 281 23.93 15.88 -6.42
CA GLU A 281 24.76 16.28 -7.58
C GLU A 281 24.68 17.78 -7.92
N ASN A 282 23.59 18.45 -7.53
CA ASN A 282 23.44 19.90 -7.76
C ASN A 282 24.15 20.76 -6.70
N LYS A 283 24.58 20.18 -5.57
CA LYS A 283 25.26 20.94 -4.51
C LYS A 283 26.74 21.16 -4.80
N SER A 284 27.43 20.15 -5.35
CA SER A 284 28.85 20.26 -5.67
C SER A 284 29.16 21.31 -6.74
N ALA A 285 28.28 21.48 -7.73
CA ALA A 285 28.47 22.49 -8.78
C ALA A 285 28.28 23.94 -8.27
N HIS A 286 27.59 24.14 -7.14
CA HIS A 286 27.37 25.47 -6.57
C HIS A 286 28.50 25.87 -5.61
N ASP A 287 29.02 24.94 -4.81
CA ASP A 287 30.09 25.19 -3.85
C ASP A 287 31.47 25.43 -4.53
N ASP A 288 31.71 24.80 -5.69
CA ASP A 288 32.95 25.01 -6.46
C ASP A 288 32.96 26.36 -7.21
N ALA A 289 31.82 27.01 -7.40
CA ALA A 289 31.72 28.33 -8.04
C ALA A 289 31.96 29.49 -7.07
N GLU A 290 31.60 29.34 -5.78
CA GLU A 290 31.84 30.39 -4.76
C GLU A 290 33.29 30.45 -4.30
N THR A 291 34.07 29.38 -4.44
CA THR A 291 35.50 29.37 -4.06
C THR A 291 36.44 29.89 -5.16
N ALA A 292 35.93 30.17 -6.36
CA ALA A 292 36.71 30.67 -7.49
C ALA A 292 36.75 32.21 -7.61
N ASP A 293 35.90 32.95 -6.89
CA ASP A 293 35.80 34.41 -6.96
C ASP A 293 36.61 35.15 -5.86
N ASP A 294 37.31 34.41 -4.99
CA ASP A 294 38.11 34.95 -3.87
C ASP A 294 39.64 34.91 -4.10
N ASN A 295 40.10 34.80 -5.36
CA ASN A 295 41.53 34.88 -5.73
C ASN A 295 41.82 35.93 -6.81
#